data_AF-A0AAU7PYP7-F1
#
_entry.id   AF-A0AAU7PYP7-F1
#
_cell.length_a   1.000
_cell.length_b   1.000
_cell.length_c   1.000
_cell.angle_alpha   90.00
_cell.angle_beta   90.00
_cell.angle_gamma   90.00
#
_symmetry.space_group_name_H-M   'P 1'
#
loop_
_entity.id
_entity.type
_entity.pdbx_description
1 polymer ?
#
loop_
_entity_poly.entity_id
_entity_poly.type
_entity_poly.pdbx_seq_one_letter_code
_entity_poly.pdbx_strand_id
1 'polypeptide(L)' 'MDKYNAEYGIFITTSDFSRSAIEAVRQGTRVITLINGEDIADLVAKYKLHVREVTTYELGDFYHTEDYTVKR' A
#
# COMPACT_ATOMS: atom_id res chain seq x y z
N MET A 1 19.28 -19.22 -13.51
CA MET A 1 19.32 -18.65 -12.15
C MET A 1 19.32 -19.82 -11.16
N ASP A 2 20.45 -20.54 -11.08
CA ASP A 2 20.52 -21.86 -10.43
C ASP A 2 21.74 -22.00 -9.51
N LYS A 3 22.22 -20.88 -8.94
CA LYS A 3 23.52 -20.89 -8.26
C LYS A 3 23.48 -21.26 -6.76
N TYR A 4 22.30 -21.29 -6.10
CA TYR A 4 22.22 -21.50 -4.62
C TYR A 4 20.98 -22.25 -4.08
N ASN A 5 20.17 -22.91 -4.91
CA ASN A 5 19.03 -23.73 -4.45
C ASN A 5 18.07 -23.04 -3.44
N ALA A 6 17.82 -21.73 -3.57
CA ALA A 6 16.98 -21.01 -2.62
C ALA A 6 15.49 -21.32 -2.84
N GLU A 7 14.76 -21.81 -1.83
CA GLU A 7 13.34 -22.16 -1.98
C GLU A 7 12.41 -20.95 -2.15
N TYR A 8 12.85 -19.77 -1.74
CA TYR A 8 12.06 -18.53 -1.75
C TYR A 8 12.92 -17.33 -2.20
N GLY A 9 12.30 -16.35 -2.85
CA GLY A 9 12.95 -15.10 -3.26
C GLY A 9 12.08 -13.88 -2.98
N ILE A 10 12.71 -12.75 -2.71
CA ILE A 10 12.03 -11.45 -2.60
C ILE A 10 12.72 -10.49 -3.56
N PHE A 11 11.94 -9.79 -4.37
CA PHE A 11 12.40 -8.62 -5.11
C PHE A 11 11.78 -7.36 -4.51
N ILE A 12 12.63 -6.36 -4.27
CA ILE A 12 12.23 -5.08 -3.68
C ILE A 12 12.64 -3.96 -4.64
N THR A 13 11.74 -3.02 -4.87
CA THR A 13 11.98 -1.80 -5.65
C THR A 13 11.13 -0.66 -5.09
N THR A 14 11.56 0.58 -5.31
CA THR A 14 10.78 1.77 -4.96
C THR A 14 9.75 2.15 -6.04
N SER A 15 9.83 1.55 -7.22
CA SER A 15 8.93 1.78 -8.36
C SER A 15 8.04 0.57 -8.62
N ASP A 16 7.03 0.71 -9.48
CA ASP A 16 6.19 -0.43 -9.86
C ASP A 16 6.91 -1.47 -10.74
N PHE A 17 6.47 -2.71 -10.61
CA PHE A 17 6.87 -3.78 -11.52
C PHE A 17 6.09 -3.71 -12.82
N SER A 18 6.74 -4.06 -13.93
CA SER A 18 6.03 -4.24 -15.20
C SER A 18 5.04 -5.41 -15.11
N ARG A 19 3.99 -5.39 -15.93
CA ARG A 19 3.04 -6.51 -16.05
C ARG A 19 3.76 -7.82 -16.39
N SER A 20 4.73 -7.77 -17.29
CA SER A 20 5.55 -8.92 -17.66
C SER A 20 6.36 -9.50 -16.50
N ALA A 21 6.87 -8.66 -15.59
CA ALA A 21 7.59 -9.12 -14.41
C ALA A 21 6.65 -9.83 -13.42
N ILE A 22 5.45 -9.28 -13.22
CA ILE A 22 4.42 -9.89 -12.38
C ILE A 22 3.99 -11.25 -12.95
N GLU A 23 3.80 -11.34 -14.26
CA GLU A 23 3.44 -12.59 -14.94
C GLU A 23 4.57 -13.62 -14.85
N ALA A 24 5.82 -13.23 -15.10
CA ALA A 24 6.98 -14.12 -15.02
C ALA A 24 7.14 -14.74 -13.62
N VAL A 25 6.89 -13.96 -12.57
CA VAL A 25 6.93 -14.43 -11.18
C VAL A 25 5.86 -15.46 -10.87
N ARG A 26 4.64 -15.27 -11.42
CA ARG A 26 3.53 -16.22 -11.25
C ARG A 26 3.73 -17.54 -11.97
N GLN A 27 4.48 -17.52 -13.08
CA GLN A 27 4.78 -18.71 -13.89
C GLN A 27 5.97 -19.52 -13.34
N GLY A 28 6.76 -18.93 -12.45
CA GLY A 28 7.91 -19.61 -11.83
C GLY A 28 7.49 -20.74 -10.90
N THR A 29 8.33 -21.77 -10.80
CA THR A 29 8.13 -22.89 -9.86
C THR A 29 8.49 -22.54 -8.42
N ARG A 30 9.21 -21.44 -8.22
CA ARG A 30 9.66 -20.96 -6.90
C ARG A 30 8.81 -19.78 -6.48
N VAL A 31 8.47 -19.75 -5.20
CA VAL A 31 7.69 -18.65 -4.63
C VAL A 31 8.59 -17.41 -4.59
N ILE A 32 8.21 -16.41 -5.38
CA ILE A 32 8.87 -15.10 -5.41
C ILE A 32 7.86 -14.05 -4.98
N THR A 33 8.18 -13.30 -3.94
CA THR A 33 7.39 -12.16 -3.48
C THR A 33 7.93 -10.87 -4.07
N LEU A 34 7.02 -10.02 -4.54
CA LEU A 34 7.32 -8.70 -5.07
C LEU A 34 6.89 -7.66 -4.03
N ILE A 35 7.78 -6.71 -3.76
CA ILE A 35 7.52 -5.56 -2.87
C ILE A 35 7.86 -4.30 -3.66
N ASN A 36 6.86 -3.47 -3.96
CA ASN A 36 7.02 -2.19 -4.64
C ASN A 36 7.02 -1.01 -3.65
N GLY A 37 7.00 0.22 -4.18
CA GLY A 37 6.99 1.44 -3.36
C GLY A 37 5.76 1.60 -2.46
N GLU A 38 4.57 1.17 -2.92
CA GLU A 38 3.35 1.22 -2.12
C GLU A 38 3.41 0.22 -0.97
N ASP A 39 3.84 -1.02 -1.25
CA ASP A 39 4.05 -2.04 -0.21
C ASP A 39 5.04 -1.55 0.85
N ILE A 40 6.11 -0.86 0.43
CA ILE A 40 7.07 -0.24 1.34
C ILE A 40 6.40 0.84 2.19
N ALA A 41 5.60 1.72 1.59
CA ALA A 41 4.89 2.78 2.31
C ALA A 41 3.95 2.21 3.38
N ASP A 42 3.22 1.14 3.05
CA ASP A 42 2.35 0.42 3.98
C ASP A 42 3.15 -0.19 5.14
N LEU A 43 4.29 -0.82 4.85
CA LEU A 43 5.18 -1.37 5.89
C LEU A 43 5.75 -0.26 6.78
N VAL A 44 6.17 0.87 6.21
CA VAL A 44 6.67 2.04 6.94
C VAL A 44 5.60 2.60 7.87
N ALA A 45 4.36 2.75 7.39
CA ALA A 45 3.23 3.19 8.20
C ALA A 45 2.90 2.18 9.31
N LYS A 46 2.81 0.88 8.97
CA LYS A 46 2.51 -0.21 9.90
C LYS A 46 3.51 -0.29 11.06
N TYR A 47 4.80 -0.18 10.78
CA TYR A 47 5.85 -0.24 11.79
C TYR A 47 6.23 1.12 12.36
N LYS A 48 5.51 2.19 11.98
CA LYS A 48 5.74 3.57 12.43
C LYS A 48 7.19 4.02 12.30
N LEU A 49 7.83 3.67 11.17
CA LEU A 49 9.24 3.98 10.91
C LEU A 49 9.40 5.44 10.48
N HIS A 50 9.87 6.30 11.39
CA HIS A 50 10.14 7.72 11.12
C HIS A 50 8.94 8.49 10.51
N VAL A 51 7.72 8.06 10.84
CA VAL A 51 6.48 8.71 10.41
C VAL A 51 5.71 9.25 11.60
N ARG A 52 4.88 10.26 11.36
CA ARG A 52 3.94 10.80 12.33
C ARG A 52 2.53 10.63 11.79
N GLU A 53 1.68 9.99 12.58
CA GLU A 53 0.26 9.87 12.28
C GLU A 53 -0.40 11.26 12.31
N VAL A 54 -1.26 11.53 11.32
CA VAL A 54 -2.04 12.77 11.24
C VAL A 54 -3.50 12.37 11.17
N THR A 55 -4.29 12.86 12.13
CA THR A 55 -5.74 12.65 12.17
C THR A 55 -6.42 13.86 11.54
N THR A 56 -7.18 13.64 10.47
CA THR A 56 -8.03 14.65 9.85
C THR A 56 -9.47 14.39 10.24
N TYR A 57 -10.18 15.45 10.65
CA TYR A 57 -11.61 15.41 10.92
C TYR A 57 -12.35 16.07 9.77
N GLU A 58 -13.38 15.40 9.27
CA GLU A 58 -14.32 16.00 8.31
C GLU A 58 -15.59 16.40 9.05
N LEU A 59 -16.16 17.54 8.66
CA LEU A 59 -17.44 17.99 9.20
C LEU A 59 -18.54 17.08 8.64
N GLY A 60 -19.38 16.56 9.53
CA GLY A 60 -20.53 15.76 9.12
C GLY A 60 -21.66 16.60 8.54
N ASP A 61 -22.56 15.95 7.81
CA ASP A 61 -23.68 16.55 7.07
C ASP A 61 -24.56 17.51 7.88
N PHE A 62 -24.61 17.33 9.20
CA PHE A 62 -25.28 18.22 10.15
C PHE A 62 -24.86 19.69 9.97
N TYR A 63 -23.59 19.94 9.66
CA TYR A 63 -23.04 21.29 9.50
C TYR A 63 -23.23 21.86 8.08
N HIS A 64 -23.84 21.08 7.18
CA HIS A 64 -24.02 21.43 5.77
C HIS A 64 -25.49 21.61 5.38
N THR A 65 -26.43 21.46 6.33
CA THR A 65 -27.87 21.68 6.08
C THR A 65 -28.26 23.12 6.45
N GLU A 66 -28.79 23.88 5.49
CA GLU A 66 -29.33 25.25 5.71
C GLU A 66 -30.73 25.25 6.36
N ASP A 67 -31.05 24.27 7.20
CA ASP A 67 -32.35 24.16 7.86
C ASP A 67 -32.35 24.88 9.22
N TYR A 68 -32.16 26.20 9.20
CA TYR A 68 -32.49 27.07 10.33
C TYR A 68 -33.65 28.00 9.96
N THR A 69 -34.78 27.44 9.51
CA THR A 69 -36.05 28.17 9.51
C THR A 69 -36.60 28.20 10.93
N VAL A 70 -36.25 29.26 11.67
CA VAL A 70 -36.88 29.62 12.94
C VAL A 70 -38.37 29.85 12.67
N LYS A 71 -39.20 28.86 12.99
CA LYS A 71 -40.65 29.08 13.10
C LYS A 71 -40.88 29.99 14.32
N ARG A 72 -41.16 31.27 14.02
CA ARG A 72 -41.73 32.23 14.96
C ARG A 72 -43.11 31.80 15.42
#